data_AF-R7LM38-F1
#
_entry.id   AF-R7LM38-F1
#
_cell.length_a   1.000
_cell.length_b   1.000
_cell.length_c   1.000
_cell.angle_alpha   90.00
_cell.angle_beta   90.00
_cell.angle_gamma   90.00
#
_symmetry.space_group_name_H-M   'P 1'
#
loop_
_entity.id
_entity.type
_entity.pdbx_description
1 polymer ?
#
loop_
_entity_poly.entity_id
_entity_poly.type
_entity_poly.pdbx_seq_one_letter_code
_entity_poly.pdbx_strand_id
1 'polypeptide(L)'
;MASKGVITNVLASTILGLPYNQEAGFGGGTTVSVVTKQGNISDLIQALKENGQSIDISLDGVNTEGVDSAWFQLSKNGTVTDLNSSDKNVSLTLSDLLSNDDTYISFGNQKTGEYAHENLVTSAKNILSTVLDATYEQLASLLDLGDGYTTKALDYARTETEKLFLPSVDNLRNEEYRTFVGKGNTNNASSENNQNYMGFVYVKGESSMFKSSKPKAAVNINNMAKAFLTFFVKYMDGVASKDADGSDKYKVQIGHLSENKLATSDYLFQYSIKTGTEVSSDDLAQATFYDALFNQICKNGWSENEKITDSSYLQQMLQNGMLFISKMKDDGYYYQGNYATDPYIKEISDETAISQAESKYTTEKAKLNTKEETLDLKMKNLDTEISSLTTEYDTVKNTISKNIEKSFKRYSA
;
A
#
# COMPACT_ATOMS: atom_id res chain seq x y z
N MET A 1 34.91 -10.39 -2.60
CA MET A 1 34.82 -9.17 -1.76
C MET A 1 35.37 -9.41 -0.35
N ALA A 2 35.01 -10.50 0.32
CA ALA A 2 35.62 -10.92 1.60
C ALA A 2 37.14 -11.15 1.53
N SER A 3 37.63 -11.86 0.50
CA SER A 3 39.06 -12.10 0.27
C SER A 3 39.87 -10.84 -0.08
N LYS A 4 39.20 -9.72 -0.38
CA LYS A 4 39.80 -8.41 -0.64
C LYS A 4 39.60 -7.43 0.53
N GLY A 5 39.07 -7.89 1.66
CA GLY A 5 38.85 -7.07 2.86
C GLY A 5 37.73 -6.04 2.78
N VAL A 6 36.94 -6.02 1.70
CA VAL A 6 35.89 -5.01 1.45
C VAL A 6 34.65 -5.24 2.32
N ILE A 7 34.36 -6.50 2.66
CA ILE A 7 33.28 -6.89 3.57
C ILE A 7 33.78 -8.01 4.49
N THR A 8 33.14 -8.17 5.65
CA THR A 8 33.51 -9.25 6.58
C THR A 8 33.16 -10.63 6.00
N ASN A 9 33.93 -11.65 6.38
CA ASN A 9 33.63 -13.05 6.00
C ASN A 9 32.23 -13.48 6.45
N VAL A 10 31.75 -12.91 7.57
CA VAL A 10 30.40 -13.12 8.08
C VAL A 10 29.38 -12.53 7.12
N LEU A 11 29.53 -11.26 6.72
CA LEU A 11 28.61 -10.60 5.79
C LEU A 11 28.58 -11.31 4.42
N ALA A 12 29.74 -11.76 3.93
CA ALA A 12 29.82 -12.52 2.68
C ALA A 12 29.10 -13.87 2.75
N SER A 13 29.26 -14.60 3.87
CA SER A 13 28.57 -15.88 4.10
C SER A 13 27.06 -15.68 4.25
N THR A 14 26.63 -14.59 4.91
CA THR A 14 25.21 -14.21 5.02
C THR A 14 24.61 -13.92 3.65
N ILE A 15 25.29 -13.13 2.80
CA ILE A 15 24.82 -12.82 1.43
C ILE A 15 24.67 -14.10 0.59
N LEU A 16 25.62 -15.04 0.69
CA LEU A 16 25.56 -16.32 -0.02
C LEU A 16 24.49 -17.28 0.52
N GLY A 17 24.11 -17.12 1.80
CA GLY A 17 23.09 -17.93 2.47
C GLY A 17 21.67 -17.41 2.32
N LEU A 18 21.47 -16.23 1.74
CA LEU A 18 20.13 -15.72 1.42
C LEU A 18 19.59 -16.51 0.20
N PRO A 19 18.40 -17.14 0.29
CA PRO A 19 17.78 -17.80 -0.85
C PRO A 19 17.45 -16.76 -1.92
N TYR A 20 18.27 -16.71 -2.96
CA TYR A 20 18.12 -15.79 -4.09
C TYR A 20 17.13 -16.37 -5.10
N ASN A 21 15.97 -15.74 -5.25
CA ASN A 21 15.04 -16.03 -6.34
C ASN A 21 15.34 -15.09 -7.52
N GLN A 22 15.86 -15.64 -8.62
CA GLN A 22 16.18 -14.91 -9.86
C GLN A 22 14.96 -14.22 -10.49
N GLU A 23 13.73 -14.64 -10.16
CA GLU A 23 12.50 -14.03 -10.69
C GLU A 23 12.00 -12.83 -9.86
N ALA A 24 12.47 -12.66 -8.62
CA ALA A 24 11.84 -11.74 -7.65
C ALA A 24 12.67 -10.51 -7.24
N GLY A 25 13.96 -10.43 -7.60
CA GLY A 25 14.75 -9.25 -7.25
C GLY A 25 15.04 -9.07 -5.75
N PHE A 26 15.69 -7.98 -5.35
CA PHE A 26 16.10 -7.71 -3.97
C PHE A 26 14.90 -7.20 -3.15
N GLY A 27 14.13 -8.14 -2.60
CA GLY A 27 13.75 -8.09 -1.18
C GLY A 27 12.67 -7.10 -0.73
N GLY A 28 11.77 -6.67 -1.60
CA GLY A 28 10.48 -6.10 -1.20
C GLY A 28 9.48 -6.37 -2.30
N GLY A 29 8.45 -7.20 -2.03
CA GLY A 29 7.30 -7.25 -2.93
C GLY A 29 6.78 -5.83 -3.16
N THR A 30 6.13 -5.59 -4.30
CA THR A 30 5.46 -4.32 -4.61
C THR A 30 4.80 -3.76 -3.34
N THR A 31 5.14 -2.53 -2.95
CA THR A 31 4.46 -1.77 -1.90
C THR A 31 3.05 -1.52 -2.38
N VAL A 32 2.16 -2.47 -2.10
CA VAL A 32 0.73 -2.36 -2.35
C VAL A 32 0.19 -1.42 -1.29
N SER A 33 -0.07 -0.17 -1.66
CA SER A 33 -0.74 0.77 -0.78
C SER A 33 -2.22 0.42 -0.75
N VAL A 34 -2.75 0.18 0.46
CA VAL A 34 -4.19 -0.01 0.66
C VAL A 34 -4.88 1.35 0.49
N VAL A 35 -5.81 1.44 -0.46
CA VAL A 35 -6.65 2.63 -0.61
C VAL A 35 -7.81 2.50 0.34
N THR A 36 -8.04 3.54 1.14
CA THR A 36 -9.11 3.58 2.13
C THR A 36 -10.03 4.77 1.95
N LYS A 37 -11.27 4.61 2.43
CA LYS A 37 -12.25 5.67 2.64
C LYS A 37 -12.62 5.69 4.13
N GLN A 38 -12.79 6.87 4.70
CA GLN A 38 -13.41 7.02 6.01
C GLN A 38 -14.94 6.93 5.87
N GLY A 39 -15.58 6.15 6.74
CA GLY A 39 -17.04 6.00 6.76
C GLY A 39 -17.56 5.55 8.12
N ASN A 40 -18.84 5.77 8.38
CA ASN A 40 -19.49 5.30 9.61
C ASN A 40 -20.03 3.86 9.46
N ILE A 41 -20.79 3.37 10.44
CA ILE A 41 -21.39 2.02 10.40
C ILE A 41 -22.25 1.78 9.15
N SER A 42 -22.98 2.79 8.67
CA SER A 42 -23.78 2.68 7.46
C SER A 42 -22.93 2.49 6.21
N ASP A 43 -21.80 3.20 6.10
CA ASP A 43 -20.85 3.02 5.01
C ASP A 43 -20.22 1.61 5.05
N LEU A 44 -19.88 1.10 6.23
CA LEU A 44 -19.34 -0.26 6.39
C LEU A 44 -20.36 -1.34 5.99
N ILE A 45 -21.61 -1.22 6.44
CA ILE A 45 -22.69 -2.14 6.07
C ILE A 45 -22.92 -2.11 4.55
N GLN A 46 -22.86 -0.93 3.94
CA GLN A 46 -22.98 -0.79 2.48
C GLN A 46 -21.81 -1.47 1.75
N ALA A 47 -20.57 -1.30 2.21
CA ALA A 47 -19.40 -1.97 1.64
C ALA A 47 -19.50 -3.51 1.75
N LEU A 48 -19.98 -4.03 2.89
CA LEU A 48 -20.25 -5.46 3.06
C LEU A 48 -21.32 -5.97 2.08
N LYS A 49 -22.36 -5.17 1.86
CA LYS A 49 -23.43 -5.50 0.90
C LYS A 49 -22.92 -5.53 -0.53
N GLU A 50 -22.03 -4.62 -0.90
CA GLU A 50 -21.40 -4.56 -2.23
C GLU A 50 -20.43 -5.72 -2.47
N ASN A 51 -19.72 -6.19 -1.44
CA ASN A 51 -18.88 -7.39 -1.53
C ASN A 51 -19.70 -8.66 -1.80
N GLY A 52 -20.99 -8.69 -1.41
CA GLY A 52 -21.95 -9.73 -1.80
C GLY A 52 -21.63 -11.15 -1.30
N GLN A 53 -20.76 -11.29 -0.30
CA GLN A 53 -20.35 -12.60 0.22
C GLN A 53 -21.44 -13.22 1.11
N SER A 54 -21.84 -14.45 0.77
CA SER A 54 -22.78 -15.25 1.55
C SER A 54 -22.10 -15.93 2.73
N ILE A 55 -22.89 -16.23 3.76
CA ILE A 55 -22.55 -17.15 4.84
C ILE A 55 -23.54 -18.30 4.74
N ASP A 56 -23.10 -19.41 4.17
CA ASP A 56 -23.96 -20.55 3.89
C ASP A 56 -23.89 -21.57 5.03
N ILE A 57 -25.06 -21.89 5.59
CA ILE A 57 -25.23 -22.83 6.70
C ILE A 57 -26.05 -24.00 6.20
N SER A 58 -25.68 -25.22 6.57
CA SER A 58 -26.47 -26.43 6.32
C SER A 58 -26.82 -27.13 7.62
N LEU A 59 -28.10 -27.47 7.80
CA LEU A 59 -28.54 -28.29 8.93
C LEU A 59 -28.39 -29.79 8.66
N ASP A 60 -27.93 -30.22 7.49
CA ASP A 60 -27.68 -31.65 7.21
C ASP A 60 -26.54 -32.23 8.07
N GLY A 61 -25.63 -31.38 8.54
CA GLY A 61 -24.54 -31.78 9.45
C GLY A 61 -24.93 -31.89 10.92
N VAL A 62 -26.19 -31.63 11.30
CA VAL A 62 -26.62 -31.70 12.70
C VAL A 62 -26.65 -33.14 13.17
N ASN A 63 -25.87 -33.45 14.20
CA ASN A 63 -25.82 -34.78 14.79
C ASN A 63 -26.98 -35.00 15.76
N THR A 64 -27.92 -35.86 15.37
CA THR A 64 -29.08 -36.25 16.18
C THR A 64 -28.94 -37.64 16.81
N GLU A 65 -27.78 -38.30 16.69
CA GLU A 65 -27.54 -39.61 17.27
C GLU A 65 -27.69 -39.57 18.79
N GLY A 66 -28.42 -40.54 19.35
CA GLY A 66 -28.69 -40.62 20.79
C GLY A 66 -29.65 -39.55 21.34
N VAL A 67 -30.12 -38.62 20.50
CA VAL A 67 -30.98 -37.52 20.94
C VAL A 67 -32.44 -37.96 20.96
N ASP A 68 -33.07 -37.93 22.13
CA ASP A 68 -34.49 -38.25 22.25
C ASP A 68 -35.39 -37.13 21.70
N SER A 69 -35.89 -37.35 20.48
CA SER A 69 -36.62 -36.38 19.65
C SER A 69 -35.85 -35.06 19.50
N ALA A 70 -34.79 -35.08 18.68
CA ALA A 70 -34.00 -33.89 18.37
C ALA A 70 -34.85 -32.73 17.81
N TRP A 71 -34.55 -31.52 18.27
CA TRP A 71 -35.04 -30.28 17.70
C TRP A 71 -33.86 -29.36 17.47
N PHE A 72 -33.74 -28.89 16.23
CA PHE A 72 -32.73 -27.94 15.82
C PHE A 72 -33.34 -27.11 14.69
N GLN A 73 -33.24 -25.80 14.81
CA GLN A 73 -33.76 -24.87 13.83
C GLN A 73 -32.89 -23.63 13.73
N LEU A 74 -32.91 -23.04 12.54
CA LEU A 74 -32.40 -21.70 12.26
C LEU A 74 -33.58 -20.87 11.75
N SER A 75 -33.88 -19.77 12.42
CA SER A 75 -34.83 -18.78 11.92
C SER A 75 -34.08 -17.61 11.32
N LYS A 76 -34.48 -17.19 10.12
CA LYS A 76 -33.99 -16.00 9.44
C LYS A 76 -35.21 -15.17 9.03
N ASN A 77 -35.34 -13.96 9.55
CA ASN A 77 -36.40 -13.03 9.18
C ASN A 77 -37.82 -13.65 9.29
N GLY A 78 -38.06 -14.38 10.37
CA GLY A 78 -39.32 -15.11 10.62
C GLY A 78 -39.50 -16.40 9.80
N THR A 79 -38.61 -16.71 8.86
CA THR A 79 -38.61 -17.98 8.12
C THR A 79 -37.79 -19.01 8.87
N VAL A 80 -38.41 -20.14 9.22
CA VAL A 80 -37.78 -21.22 9.99
C VAL A 80 -37.32 -22.33 9.04
N THR A 81 -36.06 -22.71 9.15
CA THR A 81 -35.48 -23.93 8.57
C THR A 81 -35.13 -24.88 9.70
N ASP A 82 -35.55 -26.13 9.62
CA ASP A 82 -35.38 -27.15 10.66
C ASP A 82 -34.94 -28.51 10.10
N LEU A 83 -34.78 -29.49 10.99
CA LEU A 83 -34.37 -30.85 10.63
C LEU A 83 -35.34 -31.59 9.69
N ASN A 84 -36.59 -31.15 9.58
CA ASN A 84 -37.62 -31.77 8.73
C ASN A 84 -37.85 -31.00 7.42
N SER A 85 -37.20 -29.85 7.27
CA SER A 85 -37.32 -29.00 6.08
C SER A 85 -36.75 -29.73 4.86
N SER A 86 -37.41 -29.57 3.71
CA SER A 86 -36.98 -30.22 2.46
C SER A 86 -35.66 -29.67 1.94
N ASP A 87 -35.44 -28.36 2.12
CA ASP A 87 -34.15 -27.71 1.98
C ASP A 87 -33.70 -27.30 3.38
N LYS A 88 -32.48 -27.71 3.75
CA LYS A 88 -31.88 -27.45 5.06
C LYS A 88 -30.76 -26.42 4.99
N ASN A 89 -30.58 -25.80 3.84
CA ASN A 89 -29.56 -24.78 3.62
C ASN A 89 -30.15 -23.40 3.89
N VAL A 90 -29.38 -22.56 4.58
CA VAL A 90 -29.71 -21.17 4.85
C VAL A 90 -28.52 -20.32 4.44
N SER A 91 -28.76 -19.40 3.52
CA SER A 91 -27.78 -18.38 3.14
C SER A 91 -28.02 -17.08 3.91
N LEU A 92 -27.01 -16.56 4.57
CA LEU A 92 -27.01 -15.28 5.29
C LEU A 92 -26.05 -14.29 4.62
N THR A 93 -26.14 -13.01 4.99
CA THR A 93 -25.12 -12.01 4.64
C THR A 93 -24.72 -11.28 5.92
N LEU A 94 -23.44 -10.88 6.03
CA LEU A 94 -23.02 -10.13 7.22
C LEU A 94 -23.70 -8.75 7.30
N SER A 95 -24.00 -8.13 6.16
CA SER A 95 -24.78 -6.89 6.11
C SER A 95 -26.17 -7.05 6.74
N ASP A 96 -26.87 -8.16 6.47
CA ASP A 96 -28.18 -8.44 7.10
C ASP A 96 -28.02 -8.73 8.59
N LEU A 97 -26.97 -9.47 8.98
CA LEU A 97 -26.71 -9.80 10.38
C LEU A 97 -26.45 -8.53 11.22
N LEU A 98 -25.74 -7.55 10.69
CA LEU A 98 -25.49 -6.27 11.36
C LEU A 98 -26.70 -5.33 11.34
N SER A 99 -27.60 -5.46 10.36
CA SER A 99 -28.74 -4.55 10.18
C SER A 99 -30.02 -5.01 10.87
N ASN A 100 -30.20 -6.32 11.05
CA ASN A 100 -31.43 -6.92 11.59
C ASN A 100 -31.21 -7.50 13.00
N ASP A 101 -32.24 -8.11 13.57
CA ASP A 101 -32.25 -8.61 14.95
C ASP A 101 -32.88 -10.02 15.11
N ASP A 102 -33.38 -10.62 14.04
CA ASP A 102 -34.32 -11.74 14.05
C ASP A 102 -33.76 -13.03 13.41
N THR A 103 -32.44 -13.17 13.42
CA THR A 103 -31.73 -14.40 13.03
C THR A 103 -31.20 -15.15 14.24
N TYR A 104 -31.65 -16.38 14.45
CA TYR A 104 -31.30 -17.17 15.63
C TYR A 104 -31.19 -18.67 15.33
N ILE A 105 -30.32 -19.32 16.08
CA ILE A 105 -30.28 -20.79 16.20
C ILE A 105 -30.99 -21.18 17.48
N SER A 106 -31.82 -22.22 17.42
CA SER A 106 -32.45 -22.81 18.59
C SER A 106 -32.40 -24.32 18.52
N PHE A 107 -32.12 -24.97 19.63
CA PHE A 107 -32.00 -26.42 19.70
C PHE A 107 -32.34 -26.99 21.08
N GLY A 108 -32.65 -28.27 21.11
CA GLY A 108 -32.99 -29.00 22.33
C GLY A 108 -33.50 -30.41 22.04
N ASN A 109 -33.69 -31.21 23.10
CA ASN A 109 -34.27 -32.54 23.03
C ASN A 109 -35.74 -32.49 23.49
N GLN A 110 -36.63 -33.11 22.74
CA GLN A 110 -38.07 -32.91 22.89
C GLN A 110 -38.79 -33.90 23.82
N LYS A 111 -38.12 -34.86 24.45
CA LYS A 111 -38.82 -35.87 25.27
C LYS A 111 -38.34 -35.94 26.71
N THR A 112 -37.05 -36.08 26.97
CA THR A 112 -36.52 -36.19 28.33
C THR A 112 -35.20 -35.46 28.48
N GLY A 113 -34.89 -34.97 29.68
CA GLY A 113 -33.58 -34.43 30.04
C GLY A 113 -33.66 -33.05 30.68
N GLU A 114 -32.64 -32.73 31.48
CA GLU A 114 -32.47 -31.41 32.11
C GLU A 114 -31.69 -30.44 31.19
N TYR A 115 -30.81 -31.02 30.37
CA TYR A 115 -29.88 -30.33 29.50
C TYR A 115 -30.05 -30.68 28.04
N ALA A 116 -29.71 -29.73 27.15
CA ALA A 116 -29.56 -30.02 25.73
C ALA A 116 -28.52 -31.13 25.52
N HIS A 117 -28.84 -32.09 24.65
CA HIS A 117 -27.92 -33.19 24.35
C HIS A 117 -26.61 -32.69 23.74
N GLU A 118 -25.48 -33.28 24.12
CA GLU A 118 -24.13 -32.84 23.72
C GLU A 118 -23.93 -32.78 22.19
N ASN A 119 -24.46 -33.76 21.46
CA ASN A 119 -24.41 -33.77 19.99
C ASN A 119 -25.09 -32.53 19.36
N LEU A 120 -26.18 -32.03 19.95
CA LEU A 120 -26.83 -30.80 19.48
C LEU A 120 -26.00 -29.55 19.86
N VAL A 121 -25.38 -29.54 21.04
CA VAL A 121 -24.48 -28.46 21.48
C VAL A 121 -23.27 -28.36 20.54
N THR A 122 -22.64 -29.48 20.22
CA THR A 122 -21.51 -29.54 19.27
C THR A 122 -21.94 -29.10 17.87
N SER A 123 -23.13 -29.52 17.41
CA SER A 123 -23.66 -29.08 16.11
C SER A 123 -23.89 -27.57 16.07
N ALA A 124 -24.45 -26.99 17.15
CA ALA A 124 -24.62 -25.55 17.27
C ALA A 124 -23.28 -24.81 17.30
N LYS A 125 -22.30 -25.32 18.05
CA LYS A 125 -20.94 -24.76 18.08
C LYS A 125 -20.33 -24.73 16.68
N ASN A 126 -20.41 -25.82 15.93
CA ASN A 126 -19.84 -25.89 14.58
C ASN A 126 -20.46 -24.85 13.64
N ILE A 127 -21.79 -24.71 13.65
CA ILE A 127 -22.49 -23.71 12.85
C ILE A 127 -22.08 -22.29 13.27
N LEU A 128 -22.01 -22.00 14.57
CA LEU A 128 -21.62 -20.69 15.08
C LEU A 128 -20.15 -20.37 14.75
N SER A 129 -19.27 -21.37 14.77
CA SER A 129 -17.89 -21.23 14.30
C SER A 129 -17.84 -20.86 12.82
N THR A 130 -18.63 -21.52 11.96
CA THR A 130 -18.73 -21.14 10.53
C THR A 130 -19.17 -19.70 10.35
N VAL A 131 -20.18 -19.24 11.11
CA VAL A 131 -20.62 -17.84 11.02
C VAL A 131 -19.56 -16.87 11.54
N LEU A 132 -18.85 -17.22 12.61
CA LEU A 132 -17.80 -16.39 13.18
C LEU A 132 -16.58 -16.30 12.25
N ASP A 133 -16.20 -17.41 11.61
CA ASP A 133 -15.14 -17.45 10.60
C ASP A 133 -15.47 -16.53 9.43
N ALA A 134 -16.68 -16.66 8.88
CA ALA A 134 -17.13 -15.79 7.80
C ALA A 134 -17.24 -14.32 8.23
N THR A 135 -17.65 -14.05 9.48
CA THR A 135 -17.68 -12.69 10.04
C THR A 135 -16.27 -12.09 10.09
N TYR A 136 -15.28 -12.85 10.56
CA TYR A 136 -13.89 -12.43 10.60
C TYR A 136 -13.36 -12.16 9.18
N GLU A 137 -13.53 -13.10 8.26
CA GLU A 137 -13.02 -12.99 6.89
C GLU A 137 -13.62 -11.79 6.14
N GLN A 138 -14.94 -11.63 6.23
CA GLN A 138 -15.64 -10.52 5.56
C GLN A 138 -15.22 -9.17 6.13
N LEU A 139 -15.10 -9.03 7.45
CA LEU A 139 -14.61 -7.79 8.05
C LEU A 139 -13.13 -7.55 7.78
N ALA A 140 -12.29 -8.57 7.83
CA ALA A 140 -10.87 -8.47 7.51
C ALA A 140 -10.65 -8.00 6.07
N SER A 141 -11.48 -8.44 5.12
CA SER A 141 -11.40 -8.00 3.73
C SER A 141 -11.58 -6.48 3.56
N LEU A 142 -12.27 -5.83 4.49
CA LEU A 142 -12.58 -4.40 4.48
C LEU A 142 -11.81 -3.58 5.51
N LEU A 143 -11.39 -4.18 6.63
CA LEU A 143 -10.86 -3.47 7.79
C LEU A 143 -9.41 -3.85 8.12
N ASP A 144 -8.86 -4.93 7.57
CA ASP A 144 -7.42 -5.20 7.67
C ASP A 144 -6.65 -4.33 6.66
N LEU A 145 -5.89 -3.38 7.20
CA LEU A 145 -5.11 -2.42 6.41
C LEU A 145 -3.68 -2.90 6.13
N GLY A 146 -3.30 -4.09 6.60
CA GLY A 146 -1.93 -4.60 6.50
C GLY A 146 -0.94 -3.91 7.43
N ASP A 147 -1.43 -3.14 8.41
CA ASP A 147 -0.63 -2.39 9.39
C ASP A 147 -0.29 -3.21 10.65
N GLY A 148 -0.83 -4.42 10.76
CA GLY A 148 -0.69 -5.32 11.91
C GLY A 148 -1.41 -4.83 13.19
N TYR A 149 -1.92 -3.60 13.24
CA TYR A 149 -2.75 -3.11 14.34
C TYR A 149 -4.21 -3.51 14.14
N THR A 150 -4.72 -3.30 12.92
CA THR A 150 -6.07 -3.69 12.51
C THR A 150 -6.26 -5.20 12.53
N THR A 151 -5.26 -5.98 12.11
CA THR A 151 -5.24 -7.44 12.27
C THR A 151 -5.38 -7.85 13.75
N LYS A 152 -4.63 -7.22 14.66
CA LYS A 152 -4.75 -7.49 16.11
C LYS A 152 -6.12 -7.12 16.67
N ALA A 153 -6.75 -6.07 16.16
CA ALA A 153 -8.10 -5.69 16.54
C ALA A 153 -9.14 -6.74 16.12
N LEU A 154 -9.00 -7.30 14.91
CA LEU A 154 -9.83 -8.40 14.42
C LEU A 154 -9.61 -9.68 15.22
N ASP A 155 -8.35 -10.01 15.54
CA ASP A 155 -8.02 -11.20 16.35
C ASP A 155 -8.56 -11.08 17.78
N TYR A 156 -8.46 -9.89 18.38
CA TYR A 156 -9.10 -9.58 19.66
C TYR A 156 -10.61 -9.76 19.59
N ALA A 157 -11.25 -9.18 18.57
CA ALA A 157 -12.69 -9.27 18.36
C ALA A 157 -13.17 -10.71 18.23
N ARG A 158 -12.44 -11.51 17.45
CA ARG A 158 -12.68 -12.94 17.31
C ARG A 158 -12.59 -13.65 18.66
N THR A 159 -11.46 -13.50 19.35
CA THR A 159 -11.19 -14.17 20.62
C THR A 159 -12.26 -13.86 21.68
N GLU A 160 -12.65 -12.60 21.83
CA GLU A 160 -13.70 -12.22 22.79
C GLU A 160 -15.08 -12.72 22.38
N THR A 161 -15.40 -12.72 21.08
CA THR A 161 -16.68 -13.26 20.59
C THR A 161 -16.77 -14.78 20.81
N GLU A 162 -15.67 -15.52 20.60
CA GLU A 162 -15.61 -16.97 20.85
C GLU A 162 -16.00 -17.32 22.29
N LYS A 163 -15.49 -16.56 23.26
CA LYS A 163 -15.78 -16.78 24.70
C LYS A 163 -17.27 -16.68 25.04
N LEU A 164 -18.01 -15.82 24.34
CA LEU A 164 -19.43 -15.55 24.61
C LEU A 164 -20.35 -16.46 23.79
N PHE A 165 -19.98 -16.79 22.55
CA PHE A 165 -20.88 -17.37 21.57
C PHE A 165 -20.55 -18.79 21.13
N LEU A 166 -19.37 -19.34 21.45
CA LEU A 166 -19.08 -20.74 21.17
C LEU A 166 -19.35 -21.59 22.41
N PRO A 167 -20.48 -22.32 22.45
CA PRO A 167 -20.86 -23.06 23.64
C PRO A 167 -19.94 -24.28 23.84
N SER A 168 -19.65 -24.58 25.09
CA SER A 168 -19.32 -25.94 25.53
C SER A 168 -20.53 -26.55 26.23
N VAL A 169 -20.56 -27.87 26.37
CA VAL A 169 -21.60 -28.55 27.15
C VAL A 169 -21.62 -28.02 28.60
N ASP A 170 -20.44 -27.75 29.17
CA ASP A 170 -20.31 -27.21 30.51
C ASP A 170 -20.77 -25.75 30.61
N ASN A 171 -20.50 -24.93 29.58
CA ASN A 171 -20.97 -23.54 29.52
C ASN A 171 -22.50 -23.48 29.57
N LEU A 172 -23.19 -24.33 28.81
CA LEU A 172 -24.67 -24.35 28.82
C LEU A 172 -25.26 -24.95 30.11
N ARG A 173 -24.45 -25.64 30.92
CA ARG A 173 -24.83 -26.16 32.24
C ARG A 173 -24.49 -25.21 33.38
N ASN A 174 -23.53 -24.30 33.19
CA ASN A 174 -23.18 -23.23 34.13
C ASN A 174 -23.98 -21.93 33.87
N GLU A 175 -24.59 -21.37 34.93
CA GLU A 175 -25.43 -20.16 34.85
C GLU A 175 -24.63 -18.89 34.53
N GLU A 176 -23.30 -18.90 34.71
CA GLU A 176 -22.44 -17.75 34.38
C GLU A 176 -22.26 -17.55 32.87
N TYR A 177 -22.46 -18.59 32.07
CA TYR A 177 -22.19 -18.58 30.63
C TYR A 177 -23.47 -18.54 29.77
N ARG A 178 -24.61 -18.26 30.40
CA ARG A 178 -25.92 -18.16 29.72
C ARG A 178 -26.88 -17.29 30.50
N THR A 179 -27.87 -16.74 29.80
CA THR A 179 -29.02 -16.09 30.43
C THR A 179 -30.10 -17.13 30.70
N PHE A 180 -30.47 -17.31 31.97
CA PHE A 180 -31.61 -18.12 32.36
C PHE A 180 -32.93 -17.33 32.22
N VAL A 181 -33.84 -17.81 31.37
CA VAL A 181 -35.13 -17.12 31.10
C VAL A 181 -36.35 -17.88 31.61
N GLY A 182 -36.14 -18.76 32.60
CA GLY A 182 -37.21 -19.41 33.37
C GLY A 182 -37.25 -20.94 33.27
N LYS A 183 -38.24 -21.51 33.97
CA LYS A 183 -38.58 -22.93 33.99
C LYS A 183 -39.87 -23.17 33.22
N GLY A 184 -40.02 -24.31 32.56
CA GLY A 184 -41.36 -24.84 32.29
C GLY A 184 -42.13 -24.30 31.06
N ASN A 185 -41.67 -23.26 30.35
CA ASN A 185 -42.39 -22.71 29.20
C ASN A 185 -41.54 -22.70 27.91
N THR A 186 -41.98 -23.48 26.93
CA THR A 186 -41.20 -23.88 25.74
C THR A 186 -41.09 -22.83 24.64
N ASN A 187 -41.78 -21.69 24.76
CA ASN A 187 -41.85 -20.66 23.72
C ASN A 187 -40.79 -19.56 23.87
N ASN A 188 -40.16 -19.43 25.06
CA ASN A 188 -39.27 -18.32 25.38
C ASN A 188 -37.91 -18.38 24.67
N ALA A 189 -37.41 -19.59 24.38
CA ALA A 189 -36.15 -19.77 23.67
C ALA A 189 -36.30 -19.73 22.14
N SER A 190 -37.52 -19.77 21.60
CA SER A 190 -37.73 -19.98 20.15
C SER A 190 -38.17 -18.77 19.34
N SER A 191 -38.55 -17.62 19.93
CA SER A 191 -38.96 -16.49 19.07
C SER A 191 -39.01 -15.08 19.69
N GLU A 192 -39.41 -14.87 20.94
CA GLU A 192 -39.80 -13.49 21.35
C GLU A 192 -38.78 -12.73 22.21
N ASN A 193 -37.87 -13.41 22.91
CA ASN A 193 -36.96 -12.75 23.86
C ASN A 193 -35.48 -12.81 23.48
N ASN A 194 -35.06 -13.76 22.62
CA ASN A 194 -33.64 -13.96 22.30
C ASN A 194 -32.99 -12.75 21.63
N GLN A 195 -33.75 -11.96 20.86
CA GLN A 195 -33.28 -10.69 20.30
C GLN A 195 -32.78 -9.71 21.36
N ASN A 196 -33.31 -9.78 22.58
CA ASN A 196 -32.98 -8.88 23.68
C ASN A 196 -31.77 -9.33 24.52
N TYR A 197 -31.12 -10.45 24.16
CA TYR A 197 -30.03 -11.01 24.95
C TYR A 197 -28.73 -11.18 24.15
N MET A 198 -27.62 -10.91 24.82
CA MET A 198 -26.26 -11.18 24.40
C MET A 198 -25.84 -12.58 24.88
N GLY A 199 -25.32 -13.41 23.97
CA GLY A 199 -24.94 -14.80 24.25
C GLY A 199 -26.13 -15.76 24.28
N PHE A 200 -25.94 -16.93 24.92
CA PHE A 200 -26.96 -17.96 24.96
C PHE A 200 -28.10 -17.64 25.93
N VAL A 201 -29.31 -17.92 25.49
CA VAL A 201 -30.52 -17.99 26.31
C VAL A 201 -30.89 -19.44 26.53
N TYR A 202 -31.25 -19.80 27.77
CA TYR A 202 -31.45 -21.20 28.14
C TYR A 202 -32.69 -21.43 29.01
N VAL A 203 -33.42 -22.50 28.68
CA VAL A 203 -34.54 -23.04 29.45
C VAL A 203 -34.17 -24.45 29.90
N LYS A 204 -34.19 -24.68 31.21
CA LYS A 204 -33.92 -25.99 31.81
C LYS A 204 -35.15 -26.89 31.68
N GLY A 205 -34.92 -28.14 31.30
CA GLY A 205 -35.97 -29.16 31.30
C GLY A 205 -36.40 -29.50 32.73
N GLU A 206 -37.69 -29.76 32.92
CA GLU A 206 -38.26 -30.10 34.23
C GLU A 206 -39.19 -31.29 34.07
N SER A 207 -39.15 -32.22 35.02
CA SER A 207 -40.11 -33.31 35.10
C SER A 207 -40.75 -33.31 36.48
N SER A 208 -42.08 -33.27 36.50
CA SER A 208 -42.92 -33.37 37.69
C SER A 208 -44.13 -34.27 37.40
N MET A 209 -44.84 -34.71 38.43
CA MET A 209 -46.01 -35.61 38.33
C MET A 209 -47.11 -35.08 37.38
N PHE A 210 -47.20 -33.77 37.15
CA PHE A 210 -48.25 -33.15 36.34
C PHE A 210 -47.73 -32.28 35.18
N LYS A 211 -46.41 -32.06 35.07
CA LYS A 211 -45.79 -31.22 34.03
C LYS A 211 -44.43 -31.76 33.64
N SER A 212 -44.18 -31.85 32.34
CA SER A 212 -42.84 -32.01 31.78
C SER A 212 -42.52 -30.84 30.85
N SER A 213 -41.33 -30.28 30.98
CA SER A 213 -40.79 -29.24 30.11
C SER A 213 -39.44 -29.67 29.56
N LYS A 214 -39.13 -29.19 28.37
CA LYS A 214 -38.04 -29.68 27.53
C LYS A 214 -36.89 -28.67 27.58
N PRO A 215 -35.63 -29.12 27.70
CA PRO A 215 -34.51 -28.21 27.67
C PRO A 215 -34.38 -27.59 26.29
N LYS A 216 -34.15 -26.28 26.26
CA LYS A 216 -33.97 -25.51 25.02
C LYS A 216 -32.88 -24.49 25.22
N ALA A 217 -32.00 -24.39 24.24
CA ALA A 217 -31.01 -23.34 24.11
C ALA A 217 -31.26 -22.55 22.84
N ALA A 218 -30.96 -21.26 22.87
CA ALA A 218 -30.99 -20.43 21.70
C ALA A 218 -29.94 -19.32 21.76
N VAL A 219 -29.53 -18.85 20.61
CA VAL A 219 -28.55 -17.77 20.46
C VAL A 219 -28.91 -16.92 19.25
N ASN A 220 -28.80 -15.61 19.41
CA ASN A 220 -29.05 -14.65 18.36
C ASN A 220 -27.77 -14.39 17.56
N ILE A 221 -27.82 -14.68 16.26
CA ILE A 221 -26.65 -14.57 15.37
C ILE A 221 -26.38 -13.11 15.01
N ASN A 222 -27.41 -12.26 14.92
CA ASN A 222 -27.22 -10.82 14.75
C ASN A 222 -26.40 -10.24 15.91
N ASN A 223 -26.74 -10.60 17.15
CA ASN A 223 -26.03 -10.14 18.34
C ASN A 223 -24.59 -10.65 18.39
N MET A 224 -24.30 -11.84 17.82
CA MET A 224 -22.91 -12.31 17.66
C MET A 224 -22.10 -11.42 16.71
N ALA A 225 -22.65 -11.09 15.54
CA ALA A 225 -22.00 -10.20 14.58
C ALA A 225 -21.81 -8.78 15.17
N LYS A 226 -22.82 -8.26 15.87
CA LYS A 226 -22.77 -6.96 16.55
C LYS A 226 -21.74 -6.96 17.69
N ALA A 227 -21.62 -8.05 18.44
CA ALA A 227 -20.60 -8.22 19.47
C ALA A 227 -19.20 -8.21 18.87
N PHE A 228 -18.96 -8.97 17.79
CA PHE A 228 -17.68 -8.99 17.10
C PHE A 228 -17.27 -7.57 16.68
N LEU A 229 -18.14 -6.86 15.96
CA LEU A 229 -17.83 -5.51 15.51
C LEU A 229 -17.61 -4.54 16.69
N THR A 230 -18.36 -4.70 17.78
CA THR A 230 -18.18 -3.91 19.00
C THR A 230 -16.84 -4.18 19.66
N PHE A 231 -16.36 -5.43 19.71
CA PHE A 231 -15.04 -5.75 20.24
C PHE A 231 -13.91 -5.21 19.36
N PHE A 232 -14.08 -5.25 18.04
CA PHE A 232 -13.14 -4.62 17.09
C PHE A 232 -13.04 -3.11 17.39
N VAL A 233 -14.17 -2.41 17.44
CA VAL A 233 -14.21 -0.97 17.72
C VAL A 233 -13.67 -0.67 19.11
N LYS A 234 -13.99 -1.47 20.13
CA LYS A 234 -13.45 -1.34 21.49
C LYS A 234 -11.93 -1.44 21.51
N TYR A 235 -11.32 -2.29 20.68
CA TYR A 235 -9.87 -2.36 20.55
C TYR A 235 -9.31 -1.12 19.85
N MET A 236 -9.94 -0.70 18.73
CA MET A 236 -9.52 0.48 17.96
C MET A 236 -9.54 1.76 18.80
N ASP A 237 -10.57 1.94 19.62
CA ASP A 237 -10.72 3.09 20.53
C ASP A 237 -9.96 2.94 21.84
N GLY A 238 -9.32 1.79 22.09
CA GLY A 238 -8.69 1.44 23.34
C GLY A 238 -9.64 0.72 24.31
N VAL A 239 -9.23 -0.47 24.75
CA VAL A 239 -10.08 -1.41 25.50
C VAL A 239 -10.60 -0.84 26.83
N ALA A 240 -9.88 0.11 27.42
CA ALA A 240 -10.25 0.76 28.69
C ALA A 240 -11.01 2.09 28.51
N SER A 241 -11.37 2.46 27.28
CA SER A 241 -11.99 3.75 26.98
C SER A 241 -13.34 3.93 27.65
N LYS A 242 -13.54 5.13 28.18
CA LYS A 242 -14.71 5.52 28.98
C LYS A 242 -15.46 6.66 28.31
N ASP A 243 -16.77 6.72 28.52
CA ASP A 243 -17.58 7.89 28.25
C ASP A 243 -17.32 8.99 29.29
N ALA A 244 -17.85 10.19 29.04
CA ALA A 244 -17.68 11.35 29.92
C ALA A 244 -18.24 11.13 31.34
N ASP A 245 -19.18 10.18 31.49
CA ASP A 245 -19.77 9.77 32.78
C ASP A 245 -18.93 8.70 33.52
N GLY A 246 -17.80 8.27 32.96
CA GLY A 246 -16.89 7.28 33.54
C GLY A 246 -17.29 5.82 33.29
N SER A 247 -18.41 5.56 32.62
CA SER A 247 -18.81 4.22 32.20
C SER A 247 -18.02 3.76 30.97
N ASP A 248 -17.91 2.45 30.74
CA ASP A 248 -17.26 1.92 29.53
C ASP A 248 -17.91 2.52 28.27
N LYS A 249 -17.10 2.98 27.31
CA LYS A 249 -17.61 3.51 26.03
C LYS A 249 -18.31 2.41 25.23
N TYR A 250 -17.66 1.24 25.13
CA TYR A 250 -18.23 0.04 24.56
C TYR A 250 -18.22 -1.10 25.57
N LYS A 251 -19.32 -1.83 25.66
CA LYS A 251 -19.52 -2.88 26.65
C LYS A 251 -20.27 -4.05 26.03
N VAL A 252 -19.68 -5.23 26.13
CA VAL A 252 -20.28 -6.49 25.69
C VAL A 252 -20.18 -7.48 26.85
N GLN A 253 -21.30 -8.02 27.30
CA GLN A 253 -21.41 -9.02 28.36
C GLN A 253 -22.66 -9.89 28.15
N ILE A 254 -22.61 -11.14 28.64
CA ILE A 254 -23.77 -12.02 28.66
C ILE A 254 -24.89 -11.36 29.49
N GLY A 255 -26.13 -11.43 28.99
CA GLY A 255 -27.28 -10.84 29.66
C GLY A 255 -28.12 -9.96 28.73
N HIS A 256 -28.94 -9.10 29.30
CA HIS A 256 -29.87 -8.27 28.53
C HIS A 256 -29.12 -7.19 27.74
N LEU A 257 -29.56 -6.89 26.51
CA LEU A 257 -28.89 -5.92 25.63
C LEU A 257 -28.84 -4.51 26.21
N SER A 258 -29.78 -4.14 27.09
CA SER A 258 -29.74 -2.84 27.78
C SER A 258 -28.52 -2.65 28.69
N GLU A 259 -27.82 -3.73 29.04
CA GLU A 259 -26.59 -3.69 29.84
C GLU A 259 -25.32 -3.62 28.98
N ASN A 260 -25.49 -3.64 27.66
CA ASN A 260 -24.47 -3.60 26.64
C ASN A 260 -24.45 -2.23 25.95
N LYS A 261 -23.29 -1.84 25.42
CA LYS A 261 -23.09 -0.64 24.60
C LYS A 261 -22.39 -1.07 23.32
N LEU A 262 -23.17 -1.17 22.25
CA LEU A 262 -22.73 -1.73 20.97
C LEU A 262 -22.26 -0.64 20.02
N ALA A 263 -21.19 -0.91 19.28
CA ALA A 263 -20.65 0.01 18.29
C ALA A 263 -21.59 0.20 17.08
N THR A 264 -22.51 -0.74 16.84
CA THR A 264 -23.52 -0.62 15.79
C THR A 264 -24.52 0.52 16.01
N SER A 265 -24.60 1.04 17.23
CA SER A 265 -25.44 2.20 17.58
C SER A 265 -24.65 3.51 17.60
N ASP A 266 -23.33 3.47 17.40
CA ASP A 266 -22.45 4.64 17.38
C ASP A 266 -22.16 5.06 15.94
N TYR A 267 -22.94 6.02 15.44
CA TYR A 267 -22.79 6.58 14.10
C TYR A 267 -21.66 7.62 13.99
N LEU A 268 -21.00 7.95 15.11
CA LEU A 268 -19.90 8.91 15.14
C LEU A 268 -18.55 8.22 14.95
N PHE A 269 -18.42 6.95 15.33
CA PHE A 269 -17.21 6.17 15.07
C PHE A 269 -16.93 6.09 13.56
N GLN A 270 -15.68 6.36 13.18
CA GLN A 270 -15.22 6.34 11.79
C GLN A 270 -14.33 5.12 11.55
N TYR A 271 -14.73 4.29 10.59
CA TYR A 271 -13.97 3.16 10.08
C TYR A 271 -13.10 3.60 8.89
N SER A 272 -11.84 3.17 8.90
CA SER A 272 -10.98 3.17 7.71
C SER A 272 -11.32 1.95 6.86
N ILE A 273 -12.17 2.10 5.86
CA ILE A 273 -12.67 1.01 5.02
C ILE A 273 -11.81 0.90 3.77
N LYS A 274 -11.26 -0.29 3.51
CA LYS A 274 -10.54 -0.63 2.29
C LYS A 274 -11.47 -0.59 1.09
N THR A 275 -11.08 0.18 0.07
CA THR A 275 -11.80 0.31 -1.21
C THR A 275 -11.00 -0.24 -2.38
N GLY A 276 -9.72 -0.53 -2.18
CA GLY A 276 -8.86 -1.08 -3.22
C GLY A 276 -7.42 -1.18 -2.78
N THR A 277 -6.58 -1.47 -3.75
CA THR A 277 -5.13 -1.57 -3.61
C THR A 277 -4.49 -0.90 -4.81
N GLU A 278 -3.53 -0.02 -4.57
CA GLU A 278 -2.72 0.60 -5.61
C GLU A 278 -1.30 0.07 -5.55
N VAL A 279 -0.75 -0.28 -6.71
CA VAL A 279 0.66 -0.61 -6.88
C VAL A 279 1.33 0.64 -7.40
N SER A 280 2.25 1.23 -6.62
CA SER A 280 3.12 2.30 -7.12
C SER A 280 3.98 1.73 -8.25
N SER A 281 3.75 2.17 -9.50
CA SER A 281 4.57 1.79 -10.67
C SER A 281 6.04 2.20 -10.53
N ASP A 282 6.29 3.24 -9.74
CA ASP A 282 7.60 3.86 -9.60
C ASP A 282 8.52 3.06 -8.68
N ASP A 283 7.96 2.38 -7.69
CA ASP A 283 8.72 1.55 -6.74
C ASP A 283 9.23 0.27 -7.42
N LEU A 284 8.41 -0.34 -8.30
CA LEU A 284 8.81 -1.50 -9.10
C LEU A 284 9.95 -1.15 -10.05
N ALA A 285 9.88 0.02 -10.70
CA ALA A 285 10.92 0.50 -11.60
C ALA A 285 12.25 0.78 -10.85
N GLN A 286 12.18 1.38 -9.66
CA GLN A 286 13.36 1.62 -8.82
C GLN A 286 13.98 0.32 -8.29
N ALA A 287 13.18 -0.62 -7.78
CA ALA A 287 13.66 -1.90 -7.31
C ALA A 287 14.35 -2.68 -8.44
N THR A 288 13.70 -2.76 -9.60
CA THR A 288 14.26 -3.40 -10.80
C THR A 288 15.59 -2.77 -11.23
N PHE A 289 15.71 -1.44 -11.15
CA PHE A 289 16.96 -0.72 -11.45
C PHE A 289 18.09 -1.10 -10.48
N TYR A 290 17.84 -1.08 -9.17
CA TYR A 290 18.86 -1.40 -8.17
C TYR A 290 19.25 -2.87 -8.18
N ASP A 291 18.32 -3.78 -8.50
CA ASP A 291 18.59 -5.20 -8.66
C ASP A 291 19.53 -5.48 -9.81
N ALA A 292 19.24 -4.90 -10.97
CA ALA A 292 20.08 -5.06 -12.14
C ALA A 292 21.47 -4.47 -11.91
N LEU A 293 21.57 -3.29 -11.26
CA LEU A 293 22.84 -2.68 -10.89
C LEU A 293 23.64 -3.57 -9.92
N PHE A 294 23.00 -4.08 -8.89
CA PHE A 294 23.62 -4.98 -7.91
C PHE A 294 24.14 -6.25 -8.57
N ASN A 295 23.33 -6.89 -9.43
CA ASN A 295 23.73 -8.09 -10.16
C ASN A 295 24.95 -7.84 -11.06
N GLN A 296 25.03 -6.69 -11.72
CA GLN A 296 26.20 -6.32 -12.53
C GLN A 296 27.45 -6.10 -11.67
N ILE A 297 27.32 -5.46 -10.50
CA ILE A 297 28.43 -5.28 -9.55
C ILE A 297 28.91 -6.63 -9.01
N CYS A 298 28.00 -7.54 -8.66
CA CYS A 298 28.34 -8.88 -8.20
C CYS A 298 29.07 -9.70 -9.28
N LYS A 299 28.62 -9.60 -10.53
CA LYS A 299 29.18 -10.37 -11.66
C LYS A 299 30.51 -9.82 -12.16
N ASN A 300 30.64 -8.51 -12.30
CA ASN A 300 31.78 -7.88 -12.98
C ASN A 300 32.70 -7.11 -12.02
N GLY A 301 32.33 -6.98 -10.75
CA GLY A 301 32.99 -6.08 -9.81
C GLY A 301 32.60 -4.61 -10.04
N TRP A 302 33.24 -3.72 -9.29
CA TRP A 302 33.06 -2.28 -9.42
C TRP A 302 34.41 -1.56 -9.31
N SER A 303 34.47 -0.36 -9.87
CA SER A 303 35.59 0.57 -9.74
C SER A 303 35.03 1.97 -9.61
N GLU A 304 35.62 2.78 -8.73
CA GLU A 304 35.26 4.19 -8.58
C GLU A 304 36.15 5.08 -9.44
N ASN A 305 35.56 6.11 -10.02
CA ASN A 305 36.28 7.18 -10.70
C ASN A 305 36.06 8.48 -9.94
N GLU A 306 37.01 8.84 -9.08
CA GLU A 306 36.92 10.03 -8.22
C GLU A 306 36.73 11.34 -9.01
N LYS A 307 37.13 11.36 -10.29
CA LYS A 307 37.03 12.54 -11.16
C LYS A 307 35.65 12.73 -11.78
N ILE A 308 34.72 11.79 -11.61
CA ILE A 308 33.36 11.86 -12.19
C ILE A 308 32.56 13.07 -11.69
N THR A 309 32.97 13.66 -10.56
CA THR A 309 32.36 14.88 -9.98
C THR A 309 32.85 16.18 -10.60
N ASP A 310 33.93 16.14 -11.40
CA ASP A 310 34.40 17.28 -12.20
C ASP A 310 33.60 17.35 -13.50
N SER A 311 32.78 18.39 -13.64
CA SER A 311 31.90 18.59 -14.80
C SER A 311 32.67 18.63 -16.13
N SER A 312 33.87 19.21 -16.16
CA SER A 312 34.69 19.30 -17.39
C SER A 312 35.23 17.92 -17.76
N TYR A 313 35.70 17.17 -16.76
CA TYR A 313 36.14 15.79 -16.95
C TYR A 313 34.99 14.91 -17.46
N LEU A 314 33.83 14.94 -16.79
CA LEU A 314 32.66 14.16 -17.18
C LEU A 314 32.20 14.49 -18.61
N GLN A 315 32.13 15.78 -18.94
CA GLN A 315 31.77 16.24 -20.28
C GLN A 315 32.74 15.73 -21.34
N GLN A 316 34.05 15.89 -21.13
CA GLN A 316 35.07 15.42 -22.07
C GLN A 316 35.02 13.90 -22.26
N MET A 317 34.83 13.15 -21.16
CA MET A 317 34.80 11.69 -21.17
C MET A 317 33.54 11.13 -21.85
N LEU A 318 32.41 11.84 -21.77
CA LEU A 318 31.20 11.51 -22.54
C LEU A 318 31.39 11.88 -24.02
N GLN A 319 31.97 13.06 -24.30
CA GLN A 319 32.24 13.56 -25.66
C GLN A 319 33.22 12.69 -26.45
N ASN A 320 34.27 12.20 -25.80
CA ASN A 320 35.30 11.37 -26.42
C ASN A 320 34.96 9.87 -26.41
N GLY A 321 33.80 9.48 -25.87
CA GLY A 321 33.33 8.10 -25.83
C GLY A 321 34.10 7.20 -24.86
N MET A 322 34.82 7.76 -23.89
CA MET A 322 35.45 6.98 -22.82
C MET A 322 34.46 6.61 -21.71
N LEU A 323 33.32 7.31 -21.62
CA LEU A 323 32.16 6.94 -20.82
C LEU A 323 30.92 6.80 -21.71
N PHE A 324 30.05 5.86 -21.36
CA PHE A 324 28.80 5.58 -22.08
C PHE A 324 27.61 5.68 -21.15
N ILE A 325 26.46 6.04 -21.71
CA ILE A 325 25.19 5.99 -21.00
C ILE A 325 24.61 4.60 -21.18
N SER A 326 24.26 3.95 -20.07
CA SER A 326 23.64 2.64 -20.06
C SER A 326 22.17 2.75 -19.68
N LYS A 327 21.28 2.17 -20.48
CA LYS A 327 19.84 2.19 -20.24
C LYS A 327 19.25 0.79 -20.27
N MET A 328 18.33 0.54 -19.35
CA MET A 328 17.49 -0.65 -19.38
C MET A 328 16.45 -0.51 -20.50
N LYS A 329 16.27 -1.56 -21.30
CA LYS A 329 15.16 -1.69 -22.25
C LYS A 329 14.09 -2.64 -21.72
N ASP A 330 12.95 -2.68 -22.38
CA ASP A 330 11.79 -3.52 -22.06
C ASP A 330 12.10 -5.03 -22.03
N ASP A 331 13.23 -5.45 -22.60
CA ASP A 331 13.72 -6.83 -22.60
C ASP A 331 14.51 -7.21 -21.34
N GLY A 332 14.67 -6.28 -20.39
CA GLY A 332 15.40 -6.50 -19.15
C GLY A 332 16.92 -6.30 -19.26
N TYR A 333 17.45 -5.96 -20.43
CA TYR A 333 18.88 -5.80 -20.67
C TYR A 333 19.30 -4.33 -20.73
N TYR A 334 20.55 -4.08 -20.30
CA TYR A 334 21.18 -2.78 -20.38
C TYR A 334 21.95 -2.61 -21.70
N TYR A 335 21.64 -1.54 -22.42
CA TYR A 335 22.31 -1.21 -23.67
C TYR A 335 23.08 0.10 -23.52
N GLN A 336 24.30 0.11 -24.06
CA GLN A 336 25.13 1.30 -24.14
C GLN A 336 24.66 2.17 -25.30
N GLY A 337 24.54 3.47 -25.05
CA GLY A 337 24.17 4.48 -26.01
C GLY A 337 25.11 5.68 -25.98
N ASN A 338 25.13 6.41 -27.10
CA ASN A 338 25.81 7.70 -27.17
C ASN A 338 24.96 8.76 -26.46
N TYR A 339 25.59 9.53 -25.57
CA TYR A 339 24.93 10.59 -24.81
C TYR A 339 24.32 11.68 -25.72
N ALA A 340 24.92 11.96 -26.89
CA ALA A 340 24.47 12.99 -27.82
C ALA A 340 23.14 12.67 -28.52
N THR A 341 22.80 11.37 -28.62
CA THR A 341 21.55 10.90 -29.25
C THR A 341 20.45 10.59 -28.24
N ASP A 342 20.73 10.86 -26.96
CA ASP A 342 19.85 10.49 -25.87
C ASP A 342 18.73 11.52 -25.67
N PRO A 343 17.44 11.16 -25.75
CA PRO A 343 16.35 12.12 -25.62
C PRO A 343 16.24 12.75 -24.21
N TYR A 344 16.83 12.12 -23.19
CA TYR A 344 16.77 12.57 -21.79
C TYR A 344 18.02 13.34 -21.34
N ILE A 345 19.07 13.40 -22.17
CA ILE A 345 20.28 14.16 -21.89
C ILE A 345 20.36 15.29 -22.92
N LYS A 346 20.57 16.51 -22.44
CA LYS A 346 20.67 17.69 -23.29
C LYS A 346 21.89 18.48 -22.90
N GLU A 347 22.70 18.85 -23.90
CA GLU A 347 23.73 19.85 -23.70
C GLU A 347 23.05 21.23 -23.58
N ILE A 348 23.30 21.90 -22.47
CA ILE A 348 22.87 23.28 -22.28
C ILE A 348 24.08 24.16 -22.59
N SER A 349 23.92 25.05 -23.56
CA SER A 349 24.96 26.01 -23.92
C SER A 349 25.06 27.07 -22.83
N ASP A 350 26.28 27.34 -22.35
CA ASP A 350 26.54 28.49 -21.49
C ASP A 350 26.55 29.76 -22.37
N GLU A 351 25.37 30.35 -22.53
CA GLU A 351 25.17 31.57 -23.32
C GLU A 351 26.06 32.72 -22.85
N THR A 352 26.46 32.73 -21.56
CA THR A 352 27.34 33.77 -21.02
C THR A 352 28.77 33.59 -21.52
N ALA A 353 29.29 32.36 -21.45
CA ALA A 353 30.62 32.04 -21.95
C ALA A 353 30.71 32.22 -23.49
N ILE A 354 29.67 31.84 -24.22
CA ILE A 354 29.56 32.07 -25.67
C ILE A 354 29.55 33.57 -25.97
N SER A 355 28.69 34.34 -25.30
CA SER A 355 28.61 35.80 -25.49
C SER A 355 29.94 36.51 -25.16
N GLN A 356 30.65 36.07 -24.12
CA GLN A 356 31.98 36.60 -23.79
C GLN A 356 33.00 36.26 -24.88
N ALA A 357 32.99 35.03 -25.41
CA ALA A 357 33.86 34.61 -26.50
C ALA A 357 33.57 35.39 -27.80
N GLU A 358 32.30 35.56 -28.16
CA GLU A 358 31.86 36.36 -29.31
C GLU A 358 32.22 37.85 -29.16
N SER A 359 32.04 38.41 -27.96
CA SER A 359 32.43 39.78 -27.64
C SER A 359 33.94 39.98 -27.76
N LYS A 360 34.73 39.03 -27.24
CA LYS A 360 36.20 39.05 -27.36
C LYS A 360 36.64 38.92 -28.81
N TYR A 361 36.06 38.00 -29.57
CA TYR A 361 36.32 37.83 -31.00
C TYR A 361 36.00 39.10 -31.79
N THR A 362 34.83 39.70 -31.56
CA THR A 362 34.39 40.93 -32.23
C THR A 362 35.33 42.10 -31.89
N THR A 363 35.74 42.22 -30.63
CA THR A 363 36.69 43.23 -30.17
C THR A 363 38.06 43.05 -30.83
N GLU A 364 38.59 41.83 -30.87
CA GLU A 364 39.88 41.55 -31.50
C GLU A 364 39.82 41.74 -33.02
N LYS A 365 38.72 41.36 -33.68
CA LYS A 365 38.49 41.62 -35.11
C LYS A 365 38.46 43.13 -35.42
N ALA A 366 37.78 43.93 -34.60
CA ALA A 366 37.76 45.38 -34.77
C ALA A 366 39.17 46.00 -34.60
N LYS A 367 39.94 45.57 -33.59
CA LYS A 367 41.34 46.00 -33.41
C LYS A 367 42.21 45.64 -34.61
N LEU A 368 42.00 44.45 -35.19
CA LEU A 368 42.73 44.01 -36.38
C LEU A 368 42.42 44.93 -37.57
N ASN A 369 41.13 45.18 -37.84
CA ASN A 369 40.70 46.05 -38.94
C ASN A 369 41.25 47.48 -38.80
N THR A 370 41.22 48.08 -37.60
CA THR A 370 41.80 49.42 -37.38
C THR A 370 43.31 49.44 -37.62
N LYS A 371 44.02 48.36 -37.26
CA LYS A 371 45.45 48.22 -37.56
C LYS A 371 45.70 48.10 -39.06
N GLU A 372 44.87 47.34 -39.78
CA GLU A 372 44.93 47.23 -41.25
C GLU A 372 44.71 48.60 -41.91
N GLU A 373 43.66 49.33 -41.54
CA GLU A 373 43.40 50.69 -42.06
C GLU A 373 44.55 51.67 -41.77
N THR A 374 45.14 51.58 -40.58
CA THR A 374 46.30 52.41 -40.21
C THR A 374 47.54 52.04 -41.03
N LEU A 375 47.75 50.76 -41.29
CA LEU A 375 48.84 50.27 -42.14
C LEU A 375 48.64 50.74 -43.58
N ASP A 376 47.44 50.66 -44.12
CA ASP A 376 47.10 51.14 -45.46
C ASP A 376 47.34 52.65 -45.60
N LEU A 377 46.95 53.45 -44.60
CA LEU A 377 47.24 54.89 -44.58
C LEU A 377 48.75 55.17 -44.54
N LYS A 378 49.51 54.42 -43.74
CA LYS A 378 50.97 54.56 -43.69
C LYS A 378 51.61 54.17 -45.01
N MET A 379 51.16 53.10 -45.66
CA MET A 379 51.63 52.70 -46.99
C MET A 379 51.37 53.80 -48.02
N LYS A 380 50.15 54.36 -48.05
CA LYS A 380 49.81 55.45 -48.97
C LYS A 380 50.66 56.71 -48.73
N ASN A 381 50.93 57.06 -47.47
CA ASN A 381 51.79 58.18 -47.13
C ASN A 381 53.25 57.92 -47.57
N LEU A 382 53.76 56.70 -47.36
CA LEU A 382 55.08 56.30 -47.84
C LEU A 382 55.17 56.36 -49.37
N ASP A 383 54.15 55.91 -50.10
CA ASP A 383 54.13 56.03 -51.57
C ASP A 383 54.14 57.50 -52.03
N THR A 384 53.45 58.37 -51.29
CA THR A 384 53.44 59.82 -51.54
C THR A 384 54.81 60.44 -51.27
N GLU A 385 55.47 60.04 -50.18
CA GLU A 385 56.82 60.48 -49.82
C GLU A 385 57.85 59.99 -50.86
N ILE A 386 57.80 58.71 -51.26
CA ILE A 386 58.64 58.14 -52.31
C ILE A 386 58.45 58.90 -53.63
N SER A 387 57.22 59.20 -54.02
CA SER A 387 56.93 59.97 -55.24
C SER A 387 57.51 61.38 -55.17
N SER A 388 57.40 62.04 -54.01
CA SER A 388 57.96 63.38 -53.77
C SER A 388 59.49 63.37 -53.82
N LEU A 389 60.12 62.41 -53.12
CA LEU A 389 61.57 62.21 -53.13
C LEU A 389 62.12 61.86 -54.52
N THR A 390 61.38 61.05 -55.30
CA THR A 390 61.76 60.73 -56.68
C THR A 390 61.72 61.99 -57.56
N THR A 391 60.69 62.83 -57.39
CA THR A 391 60.57 64.11 -58.10
C THR A 391 61.69 65.07 -57.73
N GLU A 392 62.02 65.18 -56.43
CA GLU A 392 63.17 65.97 -55.96
C GLU A 392 64.49 65.43 -56.51
N TYR A 393 64.70 64.12 -56.45
CA TYR A 393 65.89 63.46 -56.98
C TYR A 393 66.07 63.76 -58.47
N ASP A 394 65.02 63.60 -59.29
CA ASP A 394 65.07 63.91 -60.71
C ASP A 394 65.32 65.39 -60.97
N THR A 395 64.79 66.29 -60.15
CA THR A 395 65.04 67.73 -60.23
C THR A 395 66.50 68.09 -59.92
N VAL A 396 67.06 67.52 -58.85
CA VAL A 396 68.47 67.71 -58.46
C VAL A 396 69.39 67.12 -59.53
N LYS A 397 69.12 65.90 -59.98
CA LYS A 397 69.86 65.24 -61.06
C LYS A 397 69.87 66.09 -62.32
N ASN A 398 68.71 66.58 -62.76
CA ASN A 398 68.60 67.48 -63.92
C ASN A 398 69.38 68.79 -63.72
N THR A 399 69.37 69.37 -62.51
CA THR A 399 70.11 70.60 -62.20
C THR A 399 71.62 70.36 -62.25
N ILE A 400 72.10 69.24 -61.69
CA ILE A 400 73.51 68.83 -61.76
C ILE A 400 73.92 68.61 -63.21
N SER A 401 73.16 67.83 -63.99
CA SER A 401 73.42 67.59 -65.41
C SER A 401 73.51 68.90 -66.20
N LYS A 402 72.57 69.83 -66.01
CA LYS A 402 72.62 71.16 -66.65
C LYS A 402 73.85 71.99 -66.24
N ASN A 403 74.27 71.94 -64.98
CA ASN A 403 75.47 72.63 -64.51
C ASN A 403 76.75 72.02 -65.09
N ILE A 404 76.83 70.68 -65.19
CA ILE A 404 77.93 69.98 -65.85
C ILE A 404 78.01 70.41 -67.32
N GLU A 405 76.89 70.37 -68.06
CA GLU A 405 76.84 70.84 -69.45
C GLU A 405 77.30 72.30 -69.60
N LYS A 406 76.85 73.19 -68.71
CA LYS A 406 77.24 74.60 -68.72
C LYS A 406 78.73 74.79 -68.43
N SER A 407 79.28 74.04 -67.48
CA SER A 407 80.73 74.05 -67.17
C SER A 407 81.54 73.50 -68.33
N PHE A 408 81.14 72.38 -68.95
CA PHE A 408 81.81 71.84 -70.14
C PHE A 408 81.78 72.83 -71.32
N LYS A 409 80.64 73.49 -71.58
CA LYS A 409 80.54 74.56 -72.59
C LYS A 409 81.46 75.74 -72.31
N ARG A 410 81.74 76.05 -71.03
CA ARG A 410 82.69 77.10 -70.62
C ARG A 410 84.16 76.72 -70.82
N TYR A 411 84.49 75.44 -70.80
CA TYR A 411 85.86 74.93 -71.02
C TYR A 411 86.13 74.55 -72.49
N SER A 412 85.09 74.50 -73.33
CA SER A 412 85.19 74.25 -74.78
C SER A 412 85.00 75.52 -75.63
N ALA A 413 85.01 76.69 -74.98
CA ALA A 413 85.18 78.02 -75.55
C ALA A 413 86.51 78.59 -75.03
#